data_AF-A0AA48GZB5-F1
#
_entry.id   AF-A0AA48GZB5-F1
#
_cell.length_a   1.000
_cell.length_b   1.000
_cell.length_c   1.000
_cell.angle_alpha   90.00
_cell.angle_beta   90.00
_cell.angle_gamma   90.00
#
_symmetry.space_group_name_H-M   'P 1'
#
loop_
_entity.id
_entity.type
_entity.pdbx_description
1 polymer ?
#
loop_
_entity_poly.entity_id
_entity_poly.type
_entity_poly.pdbx_seq_one_letter_code
_entity_poly.pdbx_strand_id
1 'polypeptide(L)'
;MADRRIHGVISVIGLTIALAACGSDEQAPVPPPEGTELVTSVVPCLEQVVPGTGKRVVDLVVPDTINVDLSKASGFPNGRRLEDPVIDVTLAIIFLDMAVHTPTTFVNLPLNPPANDRPFRAEFPYLALPQGNPPLSGSDSAVSFDFVDAPDDQFVRVDRTGMPAISPALVAPQRRTEYNDAGPAEDAAFIFASELTTQLQVLHEVLVDDFQAAGLTSCALVRTL
;
A
#
# COMPACT_ATOMS: atom_id res chain seq x y z
N MET A 1 -57.33 -2.71 53.95
CA MET A 1 -56.31 -1.68 54.23
C MET A 1 -54.96 -2.37 54.12
N ALA A 2 -54.05 -2.15 53.17
CA ALA A 2 -53.89 -1.28 52.00
C ALA A 2 -52.99 -2.08 51.02
N ASP A 3 -53.42 -2.34 49.78
CA ASP A 3 -53.07 -1.65 48.51
C ASP A 3 -51.59 -1.72 48.04
N ARG A 4 -51.40 -2.42 46.88
CA ARG A 4 -50.39 -2.31 45.78
C ARG A 4 -48.88 -2.27 46.14
N ARG A 5 -47.94 -2.82 45.36
CA ARG A 5 -47.84 -3.20 43.95
C ARG A 5 -46.63 -4.14 43.79
N ILE A 6 -46.72 -5.00 42.79
CA ILE A 6 -45.71 -5.96 42.30
C ILE A 6 -44.51 -5.21 41.68
N HIS A 7 -43.30 -5.76 41.80
CA HIS A 7 -42.35 -6.12 40.72
C HIS A 7 -40.93 -6.26 41.27
N GLY A 8 -40.38 -7.47 41.18
CA GLY A 8 -38.99 -7.76 41.50
C GLY A 8 -38.08 -7.54 40.30
N VAL A 9 -36.81 -7.21 40.58
CA VAL A 9 -35.67 -7.40 39.67
C VAL A 9 -34.43 -7.65 40.54
N ILE A 10 -33.85 -8.84 40.43
CA ILE A 10 -32.45 -9.09 40.81
C ILE A 10 -31.61 -8.63 39.62
N SER A 11 -30.71 -7.69 39.87
CA SER A 11 -29.72 -7.18 38.92
C SER A 11 -28.37 -7.86 39.19
N VAL A 12 -27.79 -8.50 38.17
CA VAL A 12 -26.34 -8.70 38.06
C VAL A 12 -25.94 -8.54 36.59
N ILE A 13 -25.29 -7.40 36.33
CA ILE A 13 -24.09 -7.17 35.49
C ILE A 13 -24.08 -7.80 34.09
N GLY A 14 -24.23 -6.94 33.07
CA GLY A 14 -23.87 -7.22 31.68
C GLY A 14 -22.52 -6.59 31.33
N LEU A 15 -21.54 -7.43 31.01
CA LEU A 15 -20.43 -7.11 30.11
C LEU A 15 -20.65 -7.95 28.85
N THR A 16 -20.92 -7.31 27.71
CA THR A 16 -20.90 -8.00 26.41
C THR A 16 -20.49 -7.05 25.29
N ILE A 17 -19.33 -7.36 24.71
CA ILE A 17 -18.95 -7.07 23.33
C ILE A 17 -19.81 -7.99 22.44
N ALA A 18 -20.41 -7.45 21.36
CA ALA A 18 -20.82 -8.26 20.21
C ALA A 18 -21.02 -7.40 18.95
N LEU A 19 -20.19 -7.68 17.94
CA LEU A 19 -20.57 -7.62 16.53
C LEU A 19 -21.75 -8.59 16.34
N ALA A 20 -22.91 -8.08 15.93
CA ALA A 20 -23.99 -8.89 15.37
C ALA A 20 -24.86 -8.02 14.46
N ALA A 21 -24.85 -8.36 13.16
CA ALA A 21 -25.91 -8.00 12.25
C ALA A 21 -27.21 -8.69 12.71
N CYS A 22 -28.17 -7.90 13.18
CA CYS A 22 -29.60 -8.19 13.21
C CYS A 22 -30.33 -6.90 13.63
N GLY A 23 -30.61 -6.04 12.65
CA GLY A 23 -31.53 -4.92 12.78
C GLY A 23 -32.47 -4.98 11.59
N SER A 24 -33.69 -5.46 11.82
CA SER A 24 -34.78 -5.45 10.86
C SER A 24 -35.46 -4.08 10.85
N ASP A 25 -34.70 -3.08 10.45
CA ASP A 25 -35.22 -1.82 9.92
C ASP A 25 -34.44 -1.58 8.64
N GLU A 26 -35.11 -1.79 7.51
CA GLU A 26 -34.61 -1.35 6.21
C GLU A 26 -34.62 0.17 6.23
N GLN A 27 -33.59 0.76 6.86
CA GLN A 27 -33.30 2.16 6.74
C GLN A 27 -33.00 2.35 5.25
N ALA A 28 -33.91 3.00 4.54
CA ALA A 28 -33.66 3.43 3.17
C ALA A 28 -32.27 4.08 3.14
N PRO A 29 -31.38 3.70 2.21
CA PRO A 29 -30.05 4.28 2.15
C PRO A 29 -30.23 5.80 2.14
N VAL A 30 -29.74 6.46 3.19
CA VAL A 30 -29.77 7.92 3.27
C VAL A 30 -28.93 8.39 2.09
N PRO A 31 -29.50 9.18 1.16
CA PRO A 31 -28.71 9.68 0.04
C PRO A 31 -27.52 10.45 0.62
N PRO A 32 -26.33 10.34 0.00
CA PRO A 32 -25.18 11.11 0.44
C PRO A 32 -25.57 12.60 0.51
N PRO A 33 -25.07 13.35 1.51
CA PRO A 33 -25.31 14.78 1.57
C PRO A 33 -24.89 15.45 0.25
N GLU A 34 -25.64 16.47 -0.15
CA GLU A 34 -25.31 17.31 -1.31
C GLU A 34 -23.89 17.87 -1.14
N GLY A 35 -23.07 17.78 -2.18
CA GLY A 35 -21.64 18.08 -2.12
C GLY A 35 -20.72 16.87 -1.87
N THR A 36 -21.26 15.65 -1.74
CA THR A 36 -20.42 14.45 -1.61
C THR A 36 -19.66 14.16 -2.91
N GLU A 37 -18.37 13.91 -2.79
CA GLU A 37 -17.48 13.47 -3.87
C GLU A 37 -17.71 11.97 -4.15
N LEU A 38 -18.11 11.64 -5.37
CA LEU A 38 -18.26 10.25 -5.82
C LEU A 38 -17.18 9.90 -6.83
N VAL A 39 -16.33 8.93 -6.48
CA VAL A 39 -15.33 8.39 -7.40
C VAL A 39 -16.01 7.49 -8.42
N THR A 40 -15.90 7.85 -9.70
CA THR A 40 -16.56 7.14 -10.81
C THR A 40 -15.61 6.27 -11.62
N SER A 41 -14.31 6.54 -11.58
CA SER A 41 -13.29 5.73 -12.25
C SER A 41 -11.88 6.07 -11.78
N VAL A 42 -11.03 5.05 -11.62
CA VAL A 42 -9.57 5.21 -11.41
C VAL A 42 -8.74 4.97 -12.68
N VAL A 43 -9.37 4.80 -13.85
CA VAL A 43 -8.64 4.57 -15.11
C VAL A 43 -7.62 5.67 -15.41
N PRO A 44 -7.90 6.98 -15.24
CA PRO A 44 -6.89 8.01 -15.50
C PRO A 44 -5.66 7.89 -14.60
N CYS A 45 -5.80 7.39 -13.37
CA CYS A 45 -4.69 7.12 -12.47
C CYS A 45 -3.72 6.06 -13.03
N LEU A 46 -4.24 5.05 -13.72
CA LEU A 46 -3.44 3.97 -14.30
C LEU A 46 -2.83 4.37 -15.65
N GLU A 47 -3.52 5.22 -16.40
CA GLU A 47 -3.14 5.61 -17.76
C GLU A 47 -2.27 6.87 -17.83
N GLN A 48 -2.20 7.67 -16.76
CA GLN A 48 -1.35 8.86 -16.72
C GLN A 48 0.13 8.49 -16.87
N VAL A 49 0.89 9.40 -17.47
CA VAL A 49 2.33 9.26 -17.67
C VAL A 49 3.07 9.78 -16.44
N VAL A 50 3.99 8.99 -15.91
CA VAL A 50 4.84 9.42 -14.79
C VAL A 50 5.89 10.40 -15.29
N PRO A 51 5.94 11.64 -14.75
CA PRO A 51 6.91 12.64 -15.15
C PRO A 51 8.35 12.13 -15.12
N GLY A 52 9.12 12.43 -16.17
CA GLY A 52 10.53 12.04 -16.30
C GLY A 52 10.79 10.59 -16.75
N THR A 53 9.77 9.75 -16.83
CA THR A 53 9.94 8.33 -17.22
C THR A 53 9.46 8.02 -18.64
N GLY A 54 8.46 8.75 -19.13
CA GLY A 54 7.76 8.45 -20.39
C GLY A 54 6.92 7.17 -20.34
N LYS A 55 6.75 6.56 -19.17
CA LYS A 55 5.95 5.34 -18.94
C LYS A 55 4.64 5.70 -18.26
N ARG A 56 3.59 4.92 -18.52
CA ARG A 56 2.34 5.03 -17.75
C ARG A 56 2.49 4.35 -16.39
N VAL A 57 1.64 4.71 -15.45
CA VAL A 57 1.61 4.08 -14.11
C VAL A 57 1.46 2.57 -14.21
N VAL A 58 0.53 2.09 -15.06
CA VAL A 58 0.33 0.64 -15.25
C VAL A 58 1.59 -0.08 -15.76
N ASP A 59 2.39 0.57 -16.62
CA ASP A 59 3.60 -0.02 -17.21
C ASP A 59 4.81 0.02 -16.23
N LEU A 60 4.66 0.72 -15.10
CA LEU A 60 5.62 0.68 -13.99
C LEU A 60 5.24 -0.40 -12.98
N VAL A 61 3.95 -0.58 -12.72
CA VAL A 61 3.43 -1.50 -11.70
C VAL A 61 3.30 -2.93 -12.21
N VAL A 62 3.04 -3.12 -13.51
CA VAL A 62 2.80 -4.44 -14.12
C VAL A 62 3.73 -4.64 -15.34
N PRO A 63 4.55 -5.71 -15.38
CA PRO A 63 4.73 -6.72 -14.34
C PRO A 63 5.50 -6.18 -13.13
N ASP A 64 5.27 -6.79 -11.95
CA ASP A 64 5.89 -6.35 -10.70
C ASP A 64 7.39 -6.72 -10.66
N THR A 65 8.20 -5.96 -11.39
CA THR A 65 9.60 -6.25 -11.65
C THR A 65 10.45 -4.98 -11.55
N ILE A 66 11.65 -5.13 -11.01
CA ILE A 66 12.64 -4.05 -11.03
C ILE A 66 13.30 -4.03 -12.40
N ASN A 67 13.23 -2.89 -13.08
CA ASN A 67 13.88 -2.68 -14.36
C ASN A 67 15.10 -1.79 -14.18
N VAL A 68 16.23 -2.17 -14.78
CA VAL A 68 17.48 -1.42 -14.71
C VAL A 68 18.03 -1.23 -16.12
N ASP A 69 18.24 0.03 -16.48
CA ASP A 69 18.97 0.49 -17.64
C ASP A 69 20.35 0.96 -17.17
N LEU A 70 21.38 0.19 -17.52
CA LEU A 70 22.76 0.43 -17.13
C LEU A 70 23.37 1.69 -17.78
N SER A 71 22.68 2.30 -18.75
CA SER A 71 23.08 3.57 -19.37
C SER A 71 22.57 4.80 -18.63
N LYS A 72 21.68 4.62 -17.65
CA LYS A 72 21.06 5.70 -16.86
C LYS A 72 21.58 5.71 -15.44
N ALA A 73 21.46 6.86 -14.78
CA ALA A 73 21.76 6.96 -13.36
C ALA A 73 20.87 5.99 -12.55
N SER A 74 21.46 5.33 -11.55
CA SER A 74 20.72 4.44 -10.65
C SER A 74 19.75 5.23 -9.77
N GLY A 75 18.63 4.63 -9.41
CA GLY A 75 17.63 5.18 -8.50
C GLY A 75 16.23 5.08 -9.08
N PHE A 76 15.22 5.08 -8.22
CA PHE A 76 13.85 4.80 -8.60
C PHE A 76 13.34 5.78 -9.67
N PRO A 77 12.74 5.29 -10.78
CA PRO A 77 12.36 3.89 -11.07
C PRO A 77 13.40 3.06 -11.85
N ASN A 78 14.61 3.60 -12.12
CA ASN A 78 15.73 2.86 -12.72
C ASN A 78 16.50 2.06 -11.65
N GLY A 79 15.89 0.96 -11.20
CA GLY A 79 16.28 0.28 -9.98
C GLY A 79 15.77 0.99 -8.73
N ARG A 80 16.46 0.81 -7.61
CA ARG A 80 16.21 1.54 -6.37
C ARG A 80 17.49 1.62 -5.56
N ARG A 81 17.77 2.77 -4.97
CA ARG A 81 18.79 2.95 -3.94
C ARG A 81 18.19 2.64 -2.58
N LEU A 82 19.04 2.51 -1.57
CA LEU A 82 18.60 2.25 -0.20
C LEU A 82 17.83 3.43 0.39
N GLU A 83 18.18 4.64 -0.05
CA GLU A 83 17.59 5.90 0.39
C GLU A 83 16.36 6.34 -0.42
N ASP A 84 16.02 5.64 -1.51
CA ASP A 84 14.90 6.05 -2.36
C ASP A 84 13.57 5.87 -1.59
N PRO A 85 12.71 6.90 -1.51
CA PRO A 85 11.42 6.83 -0.83
C PRO A 85 10.37 6.14 -1.72
N VAL A 86 10.64 4.88 -2.09
CA VAL A 86 9.89 4.14 -3.13
C VAL A 86 8.40 4.02 -2.80
N ILE A 87 8.05 3.82 -1.52
CA ILE A 87 6.65 3.72 -1.09
C ILE A 87 5.92 5.03 -1.34
N ASP A 88 6.43 6.15 -0.82
CA ASP A 88 5.79 7.45 -0.96
C ASP A 88 5.69 7.88 -2.44
N VAL A 89 6.73 7.63 -3.23
CA VAL A 89 6.72 7.95 -4.66
C VAL A 89 5.69 7.10 -5.39
N THR A 90 5.64 5.80 -5.14
CA THR A 90 4.64 4.92 -5.76
C THR A 90 3.23 5.31 -5.36
N LEU A 91 2.98 5.57 -4.07
CA LEU A 91 1.66 5.98 -3.56
C LEU A 91 1.23 7.33 -4.14
N ALA A 92 2.13 8.32 -4.22
CA ALA A 92 1.83 9.61 -4.83
C ALA A 92 1.43 9.45 -6.31
N ILE A 93 2.15 8.60 -7.05
CA ILE A 93 1.89 8.35 -8.48
C ILE A 93 0.53 7.67 -8.70
N ILE A 94 0.14 6.69 -7.88
CA ILE A 94 -1.12 5.96 -8.08
C ILE A 94 -2.36 6.76 -7.62
N PHE A 95 -2.19 7.72 -6.70
CA PHE A 95 -3.32 8.47 -6.12
C PHE A 95 -3.46 9.90 -6.65
N LEU A 96 -2.36 10.60 -6.96
CA LEU A 96 -2.42 12.02 -7.32
C LEU A 96 -2.40 12.23 -8.83
N ASP A 97 -3.01 13.32 -9.27
CA ASP A 97 -2.90 13.80 -10.64
C ASP A 97 -1.49 14.35 -10.90
N MET A 98 -0.72 13.67 -11.74
CA MET A 98 0.65 14.06 -12.09
C MET A 98 0.75 15.31 -12.98
N ALA A 99 -0.37 15.84 -13.49
CA ALA A 99 -0.41 17.15 -14.13
C ALA A 99 -0.43 18.30 -13.12
N VAL A 100 -0.84 18.03 -11.87
CA VAL A 100 -0.93 19.02 -10.78
C VAL A 100 0.17 18.81 -9.75
N HIS A 101 0.44 17.55 -9.40
CA HIS A 101 1.35 17.14 -8.34
C HIS A 101 2.63 16.53 -8.89
N THR A 102 3.62 16.38 -8.02
CA THR A 102 4.89 15.72 -8.37
C THR A 102 4.93 14.31 -7.78
N PRO A 103 5.73 13.39 -8.35
CA PRO A 103 5.95 12.08 -7.75
C PRO A 103 6.48 12.12 -6.30
N THR A 104 7.05 13.25 -5.87
CA THR A 104 7.59 13.42 -4.50
C THR A 104 6.62 14.11 -3.54
N THR A 105 5.36 14.38 -3.94
CA THR A 105 4.40 15.10 -3.08
C THR A 105 4.22 14.43 -1.72
N PHE A 106 4.07 13.09 -1.66
CA PHE A 106 3.97 12.37 -0.38
C PHE A 106 5.30 12.27 0.38
N VAL A 107 6.43 12.22 -0.32
CA VAL A 107 7.77 12.25 0.31
C VAL A 107 7.94 13.51 1.16
N ASN A 108 7.39 14.62 0.67
CA ASN A 108 7.48 15.93 1.32
C ASN A 108 6.47 16.13 2.46
N LEU A 109 5.60 15.14 2.72
CA LEU A 109 4.81 15.12 3.94
C LEU A 109 5.72 14.73 5.12
N PRO A 110 5.64 15.42 6.27
CA PRO A 110 6.50 15.15 7.43
C PRO A 110 6.05 13.90 8.22
N LEU A 111 5.73 12.81 7.51
CA LEU A 111 5.26 11.54 8.08
C LEU A 111 6.39 10.51 8.19
N ASN A 112 7.43 10.64 7.39
CA ASN A 112 8.57 9.73 7.41
C ASN A 112 9.49 9.98 8.61
N PRO A 113 10.10 8.94 9.18
CA PRO A 113 11.20 9.13 10.12
C PRO A 113 12.33 9.91 9.42
N PRO A 114 12.97 10.88 10.10
CA PRO A 114 13.93 11.77 9.45
C PRO A 114 15.21 11.06 9.01
N ALA A 115 15.56 9.92 9.63
CA ALA A 115 16.70 9.09 9.27
C ALA A 115 16.57 7.69 9.90
N ASN A 116 17.37 6.75 9.40
CA ASN A 116 17.58 5.46 10.05
C ASN A 116 18.27 5.63 11.41
N ASP A 117 18.00 4.71 12.35
CA ASP A 117 18.68 4.67 13.66
C ASP A 117 20.21 4.52 13.55
N ARG A 118 20.67 3.88 12.46
CA ARG A 118 22.08 3.74 12.10
C ARG A 118 22.23 4.16 10.63
N PRO A 119 23.24 4.96 10.29
CA PRO A 119 23.48 5.33 8.90
C PRO A 119 23.86 4.11 8.07
N PHE A 120 23.58 4.16 6.77
CA PHE A 120 24.14 3.23 5.80
C PHE A 120 25.67 3.33 5.76
N ARG A 121 26.33 2.24 5.36
CA ARG A 121 27.78 2.16 5.23
C ARG A 121 28.20 2.59 3.83
N ALA A 122 29.39 3.16 3.71
CA ALA A 122 29.98 3.54 2.41
C ALA A 122 30.54 2.33 1.64
N GLU A 123 30.71 1.20 2.32
CA GLU A 123 31.30 -0.02 1.78
C GLU A 123 30.39 -1.23 2.07
N PHE A 124 30.50 -2.25 1.23
CA PHE A 124 29.73 -3.48 1.39
C PHE A 124 30.07 -4.19 2.72
N PRO A 125 29.06 -4.74 3.44
CA PRO A 125 27.62 -4.63 3.17
C PRO A 125 27.09 -3.23 3.52
N TYR A 126 26.34 -2.61 2.59
CA TYR A 126 25.91 -1.21 2.70
C TYR A 126 24.87 -0.96 3.81
N LEU A 127 24.19 -2.00 4.29
CA LEU A 127 23.26 -1.90 5.41
C LEU A 127 24.00 -1.87 6.75
N ALA A 128 23.43 -1.15 7.72
CA ALA A 128 23.95 -1.14 9.08
C ALA A 128 23.89 -2.55 9.72
N LEU A 129 24.76 -2.79 10.69
CA LEU A 129 24.74 -4.04 11.45
C LEU A 129 23.39 -4.25 12.17
N PRO A 130 22.92 -5.50 12.31
CA PRO A 130 21.69 -5.81 13.02
C PRO A 130 21.67 -5.22 14.43
N GLN A 131 20.54 -4.59 14.80
CA GLN A 131 20.31 -4.11 16.15
C GLN A 131 19.92 -5.31 17.05
N GLY A 132 20.49 -5.39 18.25
CA GLY A 132 20.17 -6.45 19.23
C GLY A 132 20.90 -6.29 20.56
N ASN A 133 20.36 -6.88 21.64
CA ASN A 133 21.02 -6.98 22.94
C ASN A 133 20.98 -8.43 23.49
N PRO A 134 22.12 -9.14 23.57
CA PRO A 134 23.41 -8.73 23.03
C PRO A 134 23.34 -8.59 21.49
N PRO A 135 24.26 -7.85 20.85
CA PRO A 135 24.31 -7.79 19.39
C PRO A 135 24.31 -9.22 18.83
N LEU A 136 23.25 -9.58 18.11
CA LEU A 136 23.19 -10.88 17.42
C LEU A 136 24.38 -10.92 16.48
N SER A 137 25.16 -12.00 16.53
CA SER A 137 26.44 -12.19 15.84
C SER A 137 26.40 -11.72 14.37
N GLY A 138 26.70 -10.44 14.18
CA GLY A 138 26.88 -9.75 12.92
C GLY A 138 28.05 -8.82 13.15
N SER A 139 29.24 -9.39 13.31
CA SER A 139 30.45 -8.59 13.24
C SER A 139 30.67 -8.22 11.77
N ASP A 140 31.22 -7.04 11.51
CA ASP A 140 31.78 -6.67 10.20
C ASP A 140 32.90 -7.62 9.74
N SER A 141 33.22 -8.66 10.53
CA SER A 141 34.21 -9.69 10.29
C SER A 141 33.61 -10.98 9.71
N ALA A 142 32.29 -11.05 9.48
CA ALA A 142 31.69 -12.14 8.72
C ALA A 142 32.15 -12.08 7.26
N VAL A 143 33.21 -12.84 6.96
CA VAL A 143 33.83 -12.93 5.62
C VAL A 143 33.45 -14.22 4.88
N SER A 144 32.68 -15.10 5.52
CA SER A 144 32.23 -16.36 4.95
C SER A 144 30.72 -16.44 5.05
N PHE A 145 30.08 -16.56 3.88
CA PHE A 145 28.65 -16.75 3.72
C PHE A 145 28.44 -18.11 3.07
N ASP A 146 27.64 -18.96 3.70
CA ASP A 146 27.21 -20.24 3.12
C ASP A 146 25.89 -20.00 2.38
N PHE A 147 26.00 -19.65 1.10
CA PHE A 147 24.84 -19.50 0.24
C PHE A 147 24.43 -20.87 -0.29
N VAL A 148 23.14 -21.18 -0.20
CA VAL A 148 22.58 -22.41 -0.78
C VAL A 148 22.77 -22.36 -2.29
N ASP A 149 23.64 -23.22 -2.82
CA ASP A 149 23.84 -23.43 -4.25
C ASP A 149 22.90 -24.53 -4.75
N ALA A 150 21.63 -24.16 -4.92
CA ALA A 150 20.57 -25.02 -5.44
C ALA A 150 19.99 -24.42 -6.73
N PRO A 151 19.47 -25.24 -7.65
CA PRO A 151 18.70 -24.75 -8.79
C PRO A 151 17.46 -23.96 -8.34
N ASP A 152 16.98 -23.08 -9.21
CA ASP A 152 15.84 -22.19 -8.97
C ASP A 152 14.54 -22.96 -8.66
N ASP A 153 14.38 -24.14 -9.24
CA ASP A 153 13.24 -25.05 -9.01
C ASP A 153 13.14 -25.62 -7.57
N GLN A 154 14.19 -25.46 -6.76
CA GLN A 154 14.18 -25.81 -5.33
C GLN A 154 13.72 -24.65 -4.43
N PHE A 155 13.58 -23.45 -4.98
CA PHE A 155 13.09 -22.29 -4.26
C PHE A 155 11.62 -22.03 -4.59
N VAL A 156 10.85 -21.67 -3.56
CA VAL A 156 9.48 -21.19 -3.74
C VAL A 156 9.49 -19.67 -3.63
N ARG A 157 8.77 -19.00 -4.52
CA ARG A 157 8.54 -17.56 -4.41
C ARG A 157 7.62 -17.30 -3.22
N VAL A 158 8.05 -16.42 -2.32
CA VAL A 158 7.30 -16.04 -1.10
C VAL A 158 6.84 -14.58 -1.15
N ASP A 159 7.45 -13.78 -2.03
CA ASP A 159 7.12 -12.38 -2.17
C ASP A 159 7.49 -11.85 -3.56
N ARG A 160 6.77 -10.80 -3.97
CA ARG A 160 7.09 -9.96 -5.14
C ARG A 160 7.14 -8.52 -4.68
N THR A 161 8.33 -7.95 -4.79
CA THR A 161 8.68 -6.62 -4.28
C THR A 161 9.34 -5.77 -5.35
N GLY A 162 8.90 -5.90 -6.61
CA GLY A 162 9.35 -5.01 -7.69
C GLY A 162 8.97 -3.56 -7.38
N MET A 163 7.72 -3.39 -6.96
CA MET A 163 7.04 -2.17 -6.52
C MET A 163 6.47 -2.40 -5.11
N PRO A 164 7.28 -2.15 -4.07
CA PRO A 164 6.97 -2.54 -2.68
C PRO A 164 5.65 -2.00 -2.10
N ALA A 165 5.02 -0.98 -2.70
CA ALA A 165 3.75 -0.43 -2.24
C ALA A 165 2.52 -1.23 -2.72
N ILE A 166 2.65 -2.05 -3.76
CA ILE A 166 1.50 -2.62 -4.48
C ILE A 166 0.83 -3.75 -3.71
N SER A 167 1.57 -4.77 -3.30
CA SER A 167 1.03 -5.86 -2.46
C SER A 167 0.42 -5.37 -1.13
N PRO A 168 1.06 -4.48 -0.35
CA PRO A 168 0.49 -4.02 0.91
C PRO A 168 -0.71 -3.07 0.73
N ALA A 169 -0.72 -2.20 -0.30
CA ALA A 169 -1.78 -1.21 -0.47
C ALA A 169 -2.93 -1.70 -1.36
N LEU A 170 -2.63 -2.34 -2.50
CA LEU A 170 -3.60 -2.62 -3.57
C LEU A 170 -3.99 -4.09 -3.70
N VAL A 171 -3.57 -4.95 -2.78
CA VAL A 171 -3.97 -6.37 -2.76
C VAL A 171 -4.66 -6.70 -1.44
N ALA A 172 -5.90 -7.20 -1.54
CA ALA A 172 -6.67 -7.60 -0.37
C ALA A 172 -5.93 -8.68 0.45
N PRO A 173 -6.04 -8.66 1.80
CA PRO A 173 -5.35 -9.62 2.65
C PRO A 173 -5.58 -11.10 2.27
N GLN A 174 -6.78 -11.44 1.78
CA GLN A 174 -7.15 -12.81 1.41
C GLN A 174 -6.47 -13.31 0.14
N ARG A 175 -6.01 -12.39 -0.73
CA ARG A 175 -5.33 -12.70 -1.99
C ARG A 175 -3.84 -12.39 -1.96
N ARG A 176 -3.33 -11.83 -0.86
CA ARG A 176 -1.95 -11.40 -0.76
C ARG A 176 -0.95 -12.54 -0.95
N THR A 177 -1.21 -13.71 -0.39
CA THR A 177 -0.35 -14.90 -0.62
C THR A 177 -0.37 -15.34 -2.08
N GLU A 178 -1.54 -15.41 -2.71
CA GLU A 178 -1.68 -15.74 -4.14
C GLU A 178 -0.90 -14.75 -5.03
N TYR A 179 -1.03 -13.46 -4.75
CA TYR A 179 -0.27 -12.41 -5.43
C TYR A 179 1.22 -12.58 -5.20
N ASN A 180 1.65 -12.72 -3.94
CA ASN A 180 3.05 -12.81 -3.55
C ASN A 180 3.78 -14.03 -4.13
N ASP A 181 3.10 -15.15 -4.27
CA ASP A 181 3.66 -16.40 -4.80
C ASP A 181 3.72 -16.42 -6.35
N ALA A 182 2.92 -15.58 -7.03
CA ALA A 182 2.82 -15.54 -8.48
C ALA A 182 4.04 -14.87 -9.16
N GLY A 183 4.29 -15.16 -10.43
CA GLY A 183 5.41 -14.62 -11.21
C GLY A 183 5.02 -13.60 -12.30
N PRO A 184 6.01 -13.15 -13.10
CA PRO A 184 5.77 -12.21 -14.20
C PRO A 184 4.85 -12.74 -15.30
N ALA A 185 4.70 -14.07 -15.44
CA ALA A 185 3.81 -14.68 -16.42
C ALA A 185 2.34 -14.41 -16.08
N GLU A 186 1.97 -14.50 -14.80
CA GLU A 186 0.63 -14.18 -14.30
C GLU A 186 0.32 -12.68 -14.43
N ASP A 187 1.32 -11.82 -14.25
CA ASP A 187 1.18 -10.38 -14.48
C ASP A 187 0.92 -10.07 -15.96
N ALA A 188 1.68 -10.70 -16.86
CA ALA A 188 1.47 -10.59 -18.30
C ALA A 188 0.12 -11.16 -18.76
N ALA A 189 -0.44 -12.11 -18.01
CA ALA A 189 -1.78 -12.64 -18.20
C ALA A 189 -2.88 -11.81 -17.51
N PHE A 190 -2.52 -10.70 -16.85
CA PHE A 190 -3.44 -9.79 -16.15
C PHE A 190 -4.29 -10.44 -15.05
N ILE A 191 -3.81 -11.52 -14.42
CA ILE A 191 -4.55 -12.28 -13.40
C ILE A 191 -4.98 -11.41 -12.21
N PHE A 192 -4.17 -10.40 -11.86
CA PHE A 192 -4.43 -9.49 -10.74
C PHE A 192 -4.94 -8.11 -11.15
N ALA A 193 -5.15 -7.83 -12.44
CA ALA A 193 -5.52 -6.49 -12.88
C ALA A 193 -6.84 -6.01 -12.26
N SER A 194 -7.84 -6.90 -12.16
CA SER A 194 -9.11 -6.60 -11.52
C SER A 194 -8.96 -6.36 -10.02
N GLU A 195 -8.06 -7.08 -9.34
CA GLU A 195 -7.77 -6.86 -7.90
C GLU A 195 -7.24 -5.46 -7.68
N LEU A 196 -6.14 -5.14 -8.36
CA LEU A 196 -5.41 -3.89 -8.19
C LEU A 196 -6.31 -2.69 -8.52
N THR A 197 -7.10 -2.79 -9.59
CA THR A 197 -8.04 -1.72 -9.99
C THR A 197 -9.17 -1.57 -8.99
N THR A 198 -9.72 -2.68 -8.48
CA THR A 198 -10.81 -2.64 -7.49
C THR A 198 -10.34 -2.04 -6.17
N GLN A 199 -9.17 -2.46 -5.68
CA GLN A 199 -8.62 -1.90 -4.44
C GLN A 199 -8.24 -0.43 -4.62
N LEU A 200 -7.69 -0.04 -5.77
CA LEU A 200 -7.40 1.37 -6.06
C LEU A 200 -8.69 2.21 -6.05
N GLN A 201 -9.76 1.71 -6.67
CA GLN A 201 -11.08 2.35 -6.63
C GLN A 201 -11.59 2.51 -5.20
N VAL A 202 -11.57 1.45 -4.39
CA VAL A 202 -11.99 1.49 -2.98
C VAL A 202 -11.20 2.52 -2.19
N LEU A 203 -9.87 2.55 -2.35
CA LEU A 203 -9.02 3.52 -1.64
C LEU A 203 -9.32 4.96 -2.06
N HIS A 204 -9.59 5.20 -3.35
CA HIS A 204 -10.02 6.53 -3.77
C HIS A 204 -11.38 6.91 -3.20
N GLU A 205 -12.34 5.99 -3.17
CA GLU A 205 -13.67 6.26 -2.58
C GLU A 205 -13.58 6.67 -1.11
N VAL A 206 -12.62 6.13 -0.35
CA VAL A 206 -12.45 6.44 1.08
C VAL A 206 -11.48 7.59 1.37
N LEU A 207 -10.67 8.03 0.41
CA LEU A 207 -9.63 9.06 0.62
C LEU A 207 -9.83 10.33 -0.22
N VAL A 208 -10.80 10.37 -1.14
CA VAL A 208 -10.93 11.50 -2.06
C VAL A 208 -11.22 12.81 -1.34
N ASP A 209 -12.07 12.78 -0.32
CA ASP A 209 -12.39 13.92 0.53
C ASP A 209 -11.19 14.35 1.39
N ASP A 210 -10.43 13.38 1.92
CA ASP A 210 -9.18 13.63 2.63
C ASP A 210 -8.13 14.31 1.74
N PHE A 211 -7.99 13.86 0.48
CA PHE A 211 -7.10 14.50 -0.47
C PHE A 211 -7.53 15.95 -0.73
N GLN A 212 -8.82 16.20 -0.95
CA GLN A 212 -9.32 17.55 -1.13
C GLN A 212 -9.11 18.44 0.09
N ALA A 213 -9.38 17.92 1.29
CA ALA A 213 -9.16 18.64 2.54
C ALA A 213 -7.68 19.00 2.74
N ALA A 214 -6.77 18.17 2.22
CA ALA A 214 -5.33 18.41 2.20
C ALA A 214 -4.86 19.31 1.04
N GLY A 215 -5.76 19.77 0.16
CA GLY A 215 -5.40 20.56 -1.04
C GLY A 215 -4.70 19.73 -2.12
N LEU A 216 -4.87 18.41 -2.10
CA LEU A 216 -4.34 17.47 -3.06
C LEU A 216 -5.41 17.12 -4.09
N THR A 217 -4.95 16.81 -5.31
CA THR A 217 -5.81 16.52 -6.46
C THR A 217 -5.63 15.06 -6.80
N SER A 218 -6.70 14.29 -6.56
CA SER A 218 -6.80 12.90 -6.98
C SER A 218 -6.75 12.79 -8.51
N CYS A 219 -6.09 11.77 -9.04
CA CYS A 219 -6.13 11.43 -10.47
C CYS A 219 -7.45 10.76 -10.89
N ALA A 220 -8.28 10.32 -9.94
CA ALA A 220 -9.50 9.61 -10.26
C ALA A 220 -10.56 10.57 -10.85
N LEU A 221 -11.47 10.04 -11.67
CA LEU A 221 -12.64 10.79 -12.13
C LEU A 221 -13.64 10.89 -10.99
N VAL A 222 -13.86 12.11 -10.51
CA VAL A 222 -14.79 12.38 -9.42
C VAL A 222 -15.96 13.22 -9.90
N ARG A 223 -17.14 12.95 -9.35
CA ARG A 223 -18.36 13.72 -9.58
C ARG A 223 -18.95 14.15 -8.24
N THR A 224 -19.25 15.43 -8.11
CA THR A 224 -19.98 15.96 -6.96
C THR A 224 -21.48 15.70 -7.11
N LEU A 225 -22.13 15.20 -6.05
CA LEU A 225 -23.55 14.91 -5.98
C LEU A 225 -24.40 16.10 -5.55
#